data_AF-A0A832XJF6-F1
#
_entry.id   AF-A0A832XJF6-F1
#
_cell.length_a   1.000
_cell.length_b   1.000
_cell.length_c   1.000
_cell.angle_alpha   90.00
_cell.angle_beta   90.00
_cell.angle_gamma   90.00
#
_symmetry.space_group_name_H-M   'P 1'
#
loop_
_entity.id
_entity.type
_entity.pdbx_description
1 polymer ?
#
loop_
_entity_poly.entity_id
_entity_poly.type
_entity_poly.pdbx_seq_one_letter_code
_entity_poly.pdbx_strand_id
1 'polypeptide(L)'
;MNKGALVLIGIVIVVVIGIAVFSLTKVQKNQPEGKPEPQPAVTESKSVTQKGVSTSDVFYSDLPVIAPKKIVLVVDATTYQMLKSEIDRFANDISVDLKNSVKILDKNYGSPSEVKTSLTQEKNNNGDFAGIIFIGDIPWQYLSTKGVLQSPAASDSWYLDLEDKNLYTEKINTECKDPNLMDQEGKCIASYLEVTMGAGFEKSISRWSGRIMPTLGKSDRMELLKSYFDRNHDYRQGNLKYEGALIYGPDPTLNACKQSNECFSEAKKHFVDETHITTEDKLNVIAAVSPEENTEATYLSKQKEPYKFELVNAHGGTTSFMSGREKTDTITYSELVDNKPGALFTIFQSCSVGSFNVKDNLATAHIFEGNGLAAYAASLPIFTLSPFEPNFNDLSFFIVGAGGRLHEAFSTRHYFNILGDPTIRINEPPKEGCKLAFNQTKVDLDIRLTQNGVENNDELGKHVKIKNIGSDTCYIRFNEVVSKGQGPAASFSFDKPKNKIDPGEIVEFKISSGLQSYTSDLWGADKTIRFSGLITFVTNDPQYLKSIPVQVTLIKV
;
A
#
# COMPACT_ATOMS: atom_id res chain seq x y z
N MET A 1 -63.68 -8.16 -15.17
CA MET A 1 -63.77 -7.59 -16.54
C MET A 1 -62.50 -7.92 -17.30
N ASN A 2 -62.68 -8.60 -18.46
CA ASN A 2 -61.84 -8.78 -19.66
C ASN A 2 -60.29 -8.75 -19.59
N LYS A 3 -59.60 -9.86 -19.94
CA LYS A 3 -59.11 -10.31 -21.29
C LYS A 3 -57.90 -9.50 -21.77
N GLY A 4 -56.77 -10.02 -22.28
CA GLY A 4 -56.25 -11.36 -22.65
C GLY A 4 -54.70 -11.27 -22.73
N ALA A 5 -53.89 -12.32 -22.57
CA ALA A 5 -53.63 -13.50 -23.41
C ALA A 5 -52.83 -13.23 -24.72
N LEU A 6 -51.53 -13.59 -24.71
CA LEU A 6 -50.68 -14.07 -25.84
C LEU A 6 -49.34 -14.53 -25.21
N VAL A 7 -48.85 -15.78 -25.17
CA VAL A 7 -48.69 -16.95 -26.09
C VAL A 7 -47.29 -17.05 -26.70
N LEU A 8 -46.57 -18.12 -26.27
CA LEU A 8 -45.44 -18.92 -26.84
C LEU A 8 -44.16 -18.21 -27.33
N ILE A 9 -42.92 -18.71 -27.14
CA ILE A 9 -42.26 -19.98 -27.54
C ILE A 9 -41.02 -20.13 -26.59
N GLY A 10 -40.54 -21.25 -26.05
CA GLY A 10 -40.57 -22.65 -26.47
C GLY A 10 -39.23 -23.11 -27.05
N ILE A 11 -38.12 -23.19 -26.29
CA ILE A 11 -36.93 -23.98 -26.67
C ILE A 11 -36.41 -24.77 -25.46
N VAL A 12 -36.57 -26.08 -25.57
CA VAL A 12 -35.93 -27.13 -24.76
C VAL A 12 -34.64 -27.52 -25.46
N ILE A 13 -33.50 -27.48 -24.76
CA ILE A 13 -32.29 -28.17 -25.20
C ILE A 13 -31.94 -29.21 -24.15
N VAL A 14 -32.12 -30.47 -24.55
CA VAL A 14 -31.61 -31.68 -23.91
C VAL A 14 -30.18 -31.88 -24.43
N VAL A 15 -29.21 -31.98 -23.53
CA VAL A 15 -27.91 -32.61 -23.84
C VAL A 15 -27.67 -33.72 -22.83
N VAL A 16 -27.69 -34.94 -23.37
CA VAL A 16 -27.24 -36.20 -22.78
C VAL A 16 -25.80 -36.44 -23.24
N ILE A 17 -25.10 -37.32 -22.52
CA ILE A 17 -23.79 -37.99 -22.77
C ILE A 17 -22.74 -37.48 -21.78
N GLY A 18 -22.05 -38.30 -20.98
CA GLY A 18 -22.02 -39.76 -20.87
C GLY A 18 -21.05 -40.15 -19.77
N ILE A 19 -21.42 -41.18 -19.01
CA ILE A 19 -20.63 -41.79 -17.94
C ILE A 19 -19.57 -42.70 -18.56
N ALA A 20 -18.33 -42.62 -18.08
CA ALA A 20 -17.35 -43.68 -18.23
C ALA A 20 -16.66 -43.95 -16.88
N VAL A 21 -17.09 -45.05 -16.26
CA VAL A 21 -16.46 -45.71 -15.12
C VAL A 21 -15.43 -46.69 -15.67
N PHE A 22 -14.20 -46.67 -15.15
CA PHE A 22 -13.34 -47.86 -15.14
C PHE A 22 -12.56 -47.91 -13.83
N SER A 23 -12.90 -48.89 -13.00
CA SER A 23 -11.99 -49.50 -12.03
C SER A 23 -11.47 -50.79 -12.63
N LEU A 24 -10.19 -51.12 -12.42
CA LEU A 24 -9.79 -52.39 -11.79
C LEU A 24 -8.28 -52.45 -11.54
N THR A 25 -8.00 -52.83 -10.30
CA THR A 25 -6.76 -53.24 -9.66
C THR A 25 -5.96 -54.33 -10.40
N LYS A 26 -4.62 -54.32 -10.21
CA LYS A 26 -3.89 -55.56 -9.93
C LYS A 26 -2.67 -55.32 -9.03
N VAL A 27 -2.65 -56.11 -7.97
CA VAL A 27 -1.56 -56.34 -7.00
C VAL A 27 -0.56 -57.33 -7.60
N GLN A 28 0.74 -57.12 -7.39
CA GLN A 28 1.69 -58.22 -7.22
C GLN A 28 2.79 -57.86 -6.20
N LYS A 29 3.18 -58.88 -5.44
CA LYS A 29 3.95 -58.89 -4.20
C LYS A 29 5.39 -59.39 -4.44
N ASN A 30 6.28 -58.98 -3.53
CA ASN A 30 7.55 -59.61 -3.07
C ASN A 30 8.91 -59.26 -3.73
N GLN A 31 9.69 -58.45 -2.98
CA GLN A 31 11.09 -58.60 -2.47
C GLN A 31 12.17 -59.41 -3.24
N PRO A 32 13.47 -59.05 -3.19
CA PRO A 32 14.24 -58.95 -1.93
C PRO A 32 15.30 -57.84 -1.81
N GLU A 33 15.83 -57.74 -0.59
CA GLU A 33 16.92 -56.89 -0.10
C GLU A 33 18.22 -57.04 -0.90
N GLY A 34 18.88 -55.92 -1.19
CA GLY A 34 20.21 -55.82 -1.78
C GLY A 34 20.97 -54.61 -1.24
N LYS A 35 22.22 -54.85 -0.82
CA LYS A 35 23.20 -53.99 -0.13
C LYS A 35 23.33 -52.54 -0.62
N PRO A 36 23.86 -51.62 0.22
CA PRO A 36 24.14 -50.25 -0.18
C PRO A 36 25.32 -50.22 -1.16
N GLU A 37 25.07 -49.72 -2.38
CA GLU A 37 26.11 -49.37 -3.33
C GLU A 37 26.77 -48.03 -2.94
N PRO A 38 28.09 -47.86 -3.18
CA PRO A 38 28.83 -46.69 -2.73
C PRO A 38 28.45 -45.45 -3.53
N GLN A 39 28.41 -44.30 -2.84
CA GLN A 39 28.34 -42.99 -3.47
C GLN A 39 29.40 -42.87 -4.58
N PRO A 40 29.04 -42.45 -5.81
CA PRO A 40 30.03 -42.12 -6.81
C PRO A 40 30.79 -40.89 -6.35
N ALA A 41 32.12 -41.00 -6.40
CA ALA A 41 33.06 -39.94 -6.09
C ALA A 41 32.72 -38.65 -6.83
N VAL A 42 32.87 -37.53 -6.12
CA VAL A 42 32.85 -36.17 -6.67
C VAL A 42 33.90 -36.08 -7.78
N THR A 43 33.48 -36.21 -9.03
CA THR A 43 34.28 -35.79 -10.18
C THR A 43 34.30 -34.27 -10.20
N GLU A 44 35.48 -33.71 -9.91
CA GLU A 44 35.82 -32.31 -10.19
C GLU A 44 35.36 -31.93 -11.61
N SER A 45 34.41 -31.01 -11.70
CA SER A 45 34.05 -30.40 -12.98
C SER A 45 35.23 -29.58 -13.45
N LYS A 46 35.96 -30.10 -14.44
CA LYS A 46 36.91 -29.32 -15.23
C LYS A 46 36.24 -28.04 -15.71
N SER A 47 36.83 -26.91 -15.33
CA SER A 47 36.49 -25.59 -15.83
C SER A 47 36.68 -25.57 -17.35
N VAL A 48 35.58 -25.70 -18.09
CA VAL A 48 35.55 -25.33 -19.51
C VAL A 48 35.39 -23.82 -19.54
N THR A 49 36.49 -23.13 -19.83
CA THR A 49 36.52 -21.72 -20.16
C THR A 49 35.71 -21.50 -21.45
N GLN A 50 34.41 -21.22 -21.30
CA GLN A 50 33.62 -20.67 -22.41
C GLN A 50 34.11 -19.25 -22.67
N LYS A 51 34.80 -19.09 -23.81
CA LYS A 51 35.06 -17.79 -24.43
C LYS A 51 33.73 -17.10 -24.73
N GLY A 52 33.49 -15.98 -24.07
CA GLY A 52 32.77 -14.81 -24.58
C GLY A 52 31.38 -15.03 -25.18
N VAL A 53 30.39 -15.29 -24.33
CA VAL A 53 29.03 -14.79 -24.61
C VAL A 53 28.97 -13.39 -24.01
N SER A 54 28.71 -12.39 -24.86
CA SER A 54 28.41 -11.03 -24.40
C SER A 54 27.27 -11.11 -23.39
N THR A 55 27.48 -10.64 -22.16
CA THR A 55 26.46 -10.58 -21.10
C THR A 55 25.35 -9.55 -21.41
N SER A 56 25.26 -9.02 -22.64
CA SER A 56 24.34 -7.96 -23.03
C SER A 56 22.90 -8.40 -23.30
N ASP A 57 22.63 -9.71 -23.42
CA ASP A 57 21.37 -10.20 -24.01
C ASP A 57 20.53 -11.09 -23.09
N VAL A 58 20.89 -11.23 -21.81
CA VAL A 58 20.10 -11.99 -20.82
C VAL A 58 19.03 -11.08 -20.22
N PHE A 59 17.77 -11.49 -20.32
CA PHE A 59 16.63 -10.77 -19.75
C PHE A 59 15.93 -11.63 -18.69
N TYR A 60 15.53 -10.99 -17.58
CA TYR A 60 14.87 -11.60 -16.44
C TYR A 60 13.41 -11.12 -16.39
N SER A 61 12.44 -12.03 -16.51
CA SER A 61 11.02 -11.71 -16.39
C SER A 61 10.53 -11.66 -14.94
N ASP A 62 11.19 -12.42 -14.07
CA ASP A 62 10.89 -12.51 -12.65
C ASP A 62 11.99 -11.78 -11.89
N LEU A 63 11.77 -10.51 -11.58
CA LEU A 63 12.62 -9.79 -10.64
C LEU A 63 12.40 -10.40 -9.25
N PRO A 64 13.44 -10.56 -8.43
CA PRO A 64 13.30 -11.18 -7.12
C PRO A 64 12.27 -10.41 -6.29
N VAL A 65 11.17 -11.08 -5.94
CA VAL A 65 10.23 -10.58 -4.94
C VAL A 65 10.90 -10.75 -3.58
N ILE A 66 11.43 -9.65 -3.03
CA ILE A 66 12.20 -9.65 -1.78
C ILE A 66 11.27 -9.81 -0.55
N ALA A 67 9.94 -9.77 -0.73
CA ALA A 67 8.98 -9.78 0.37
C ALA A 67 8.70 -11.19 0.94
N PRO A 68 8.64 -11.36 2.28
CA PRO A 68 8.21 -12.60 2.90
C PRO A 68 6.78 -13.01 2.49
N LYS A 69 6.49 -14.32 2.42
CA LYS A 69 5.15 -14.83 2.04
C LYS A 69 4.21 -15.13 3.21
N LYS A 70 4.48 -14.55 4.39
CA LYS A 70 3.67 -14.74 5.61
C LYS A 70 2.98 -13.44 6.00
N ILE A 71 1.71 -13.53 6.41
CA ILE A 71 0.92 -12.45 7.02
C ILE A 71 0.49 -12.91 8.41
N VAL A 72 0.54 -12.01 9.39
CA VAL A 72 0.16 -12.29 10.77
C VAL A 72 -1.12 -11.54 11.11
N LEU A 73 -2.17 -12.25 11.52
CA LEU A 73 -3.35 -11.66 12.14
C LEU A 73 -3.15 -11.67 13.66
N VAL A 74 -3.21 -10.51 14.29
CA VAL A 74 -3.15 -10.35 15.75
C VAL A 74 -4.55 -10.01 16.23
N VAL A 75 -5.14 -10.92 17.01
CA VAL A 75 -6.55 -10.85 17.39
C VAL A 75 -6.65 -10.98 18.91
N ASP A 76 -7.46 -10.14 19.56
CA ASP A 76 -7.74 -10.36 20.97
C ASP A 76 -8.59 -11.63 21.15
N ALA A 77 -8.43 -12.31 22.29
CA ALA A 77 -9.01 -13.63 22.47
C ALA A 77 -10.55 -13.59 22.50
N THR A 78 -11.14 -12.50 23.00
CA THR A 78 -12.61 -12.34 23.04
C THR A 78 -13.17 -12.23 21.63
N THR A 79 -12.60 -11.34 20.82
CA THR A 79 -12.98 -11.16 19.42
C THR A 79 -12.80 -12.46 18.64
N TYR A 80 -11.67 -13.17 18.82
CA TYR A 80 -11.45 -14.44 18.13
C TYR A 80 -12.47 -15.51 18.53
N GLN A 81 -12.78 -15.65 19.81
CA GLN A 81 -13.76 -16.65 20.27
C GLN A 81 -15.16 -16.38 19.72
N MET A 82 -15.57 -15.10 19.64
CA MET A 82 -16.90 -14.74 19.16
C MET A 82 -17.05 -14.81 17.64
N LEU A 83 -15.98 -14.53 16.90
CA LEU A 83 -16.00 -14.41 15.43
C LEU A 83 -15.05 -15.38 14.74
N LYS A 84 -14.82 -16.55 15.36
CA LYS A 84 -13.84 -17.53 14.87
C LYS A 84 -14.08 -17.93 13.41
N SER A 85 -15.34 -18.21 13.04
CA SER A 85 -15.70 -18.60 11.68
C SER A 85 -15.36 -17.51 10.66
N GLU A 86 -15.69 -16.27 10.98
CA GLU A 86 -15.51 -15.11 10.13
C GLU A 86 -14.03 -14.76 9.96
N ILE A 87 -13.25 -14.81 11.05
CA ILE A 87 -11.81 -14.52 11.05
C ILE A 87 -11.03 -15.64 10.36
N ASP A 88 -11.37 -16.91 10.60
CA ASP A 88 -10.74 -18.04 9.90
C ASP A 88 -11.05 -17.99 8.39
N ARG A 89 -12.28 -17.60 8.01
CA ARG A 89 -12.65 -17.39 6.61
C ARG A 89 -11.86 -16.22 6.00
N PHE A 90 -11.76 -15.10 6.71
CA PHE A 90 -10.95 -13.95 6.27
C PHE A 90 -9.47 -14.32 6.07
N ALA A 91 -8.88 -15.08 6.99
CA ALA A 91 -7.52 -15.60 6.86
C ALA A 91 -7.36 -16.50 5.63
N ASN A 92 -8.33 -17.38 5.37
CA ASN A 92 -8.34 -18.23 4.18
C ASN A 92 -8.48 -17.41 2.89
N ASP A 93 -9.39 -16.43 2.86
CA ASP A 93 -9.60 -15.55 1.71
C ASP A 93 -8.32 -14.79 1.34
N ILE A 94 -7.61 -14.23 2.33
CA ILE A 94 -6.29 -13.62 2.13
C ILE A 94 -5.29 -14.64 1.60
N SER A 95 -5.25 -15.84 2.19
CA SER A 95 -4.28 -16.87 1.80
C SER A 95 -4.45 -17.29 0.34
N VAL A 96 -5.70 -17.47 -0.10
CA VAL A 96 -6.04 -17.86 -1.47
C VAL A 96 -5.74 -16.72 -2.46
N ASP A 97 -6.15 -15.49 -2.16
CA ASP A 97 -5.95 -14.33 -3.04
C ASP A 97 -4.46 -13.97 -3.18
N LEU A 98 -3.72 -13.89 -2.07
CA LEU A 98 -2.32 -13.45 -2.07
C LEU A 98 -1.35 -14.60 -2.38
N LYS A 99 -1.78 -15.86 -2.22
CA LYS A 99 -0.89 -17.05 -2.20
C LYS A 99 0.17 -16.94 -1.09
N ASN A 100 -0.23 -16.34 0.03
CA ASN A 100 0.57 -16.17 1.24
C ASN A 100 0.06 -17.13 2.33
N SER A 101 0.94 -17.55 3.24
CA SER A 101 0.51 -18.21 4.48
C SER A 101 0.00 -17.17 5.48
N VAL A 102 -1.12 -17.44 6.13
CA VAL A 102 -1.68 -16.56 7.17
C VAL A 102 -1.56 -17.25 8.53
N LYS A 103 -1.00 -16.54 9.51
CA LYS A 103 -0.86 -17.01 10.89
C LYS A 103 -1.74 -16.16 11.81
N ILE A 104 -2.61 -16.79 12.57
CA ILE A 104 -3.42 -16.14 13.60
C ILE A 104 -2.69 -16.26 14.95
N LEU A 105 -2.58 -15.13 15.65
CA LEU A 105 -2.17 -14.99 17.04
C LEU A 105 -3.37 -14.47 17.83
N ASP A 106 -4.09 -15.37 18.50
CA ASP A 106 -5.28 -15.08 19.29
C ASP A 106 -4.93 -15.00 20.79
N LYS A 107 -4.67 -13.79 21.29
CA LYS A 107 -4.24 -13.57 22.67
C LYS A 107 -4.74 -12.22 23.18
N ASN A 108 -5.07 -12.12 24.46
CA ASN A 108 -5.28 -10.83 25.11
C ASN A 108 -3.94 -10.17 25.42
N TYR A 109 -3.79 -8.92 24.98
CA TYR A 109 -2.60 -8.10 25.18
C TYR A 109 -2.91 -6.97 26.17
N GLY A 110 -2.15 -6.89 27.25
CA GLY A 110 -2.30 -5.82 28.25
C GLY A 110 -1.55 -4.54 27.89
N SER A 111 -0.56 -4.61 26.98
CA SER A 111 0.27 -3.47 26.62
C SER A 111 0.84 -3.58 25.19
N PRO A 112 1.25 -2.46 24.58
CA PRO A 112 1.96 -2.47 23.30
C PRO A 112 3.22 -3.35 23.32
N SER A 113 3.97 -3.35 24.42
CA SER A 113 5.19 -4.16 24.57
C SER A 113 4.92 -5.66 24.49
N GLU A 114 3.77 -6.14 24.97
CA GLU A 114 3.38 -7.55 24.86
C GLU A 114 3.06 -7.95 23.42
N VAL A 115 2.42 -7.05 22.65
CA VAL A 115 2.15 -7.23 21.22
C VAL A 115 3.47 -7.35 20.46
N LYS A 116 4.37 -6.38 20.66
CA LYS A 116 5.70 -6.35 20.01
C LYS A 116 6.52 -7.58 20.36
N THR A 117 6.54 -7.99 21.63
CA THR A 117 7.22 -9.22 22.08
C THR A 117 6.71 -10.46 21.33
N SER A 118 5.39 -10.59 21.18
CA SER A 118 4.79 -11.74 20.50
C SER A 118 5.11 -11.77 19.01
N LEU A 119 5.12 -10.60 18.36
CA LEU A 119 5.53 -10.46 16.96
C LEU A 119 7.02 -10.79 16.76
N THR A 120 7.90 -10.34 17.65
CA THR A 120 9.32 -10.69 17.63
C THR A 120 9.54 -12.19 17.83
N GLN A 121 8.80 -12.81 18.74
CA GLN A 121 8.84 -14.27 18.94
C GLN A 121 8.38 -15.02 17.70
N GLU A 122 7.27 -14.61 17.08
CA GLU A 122 6.77 -15.19 15.84
C GLU A 122 7.80 -15.07 14.70
N LYS A 123 8.46 -13.92 14.57
CA LYS A 123 9.55 -13.72 13.59
C LYS A 123 10.73 -14.66 13.86
N ASN A 124 11.20 -14.71 15.10
CA ASN A 124 12.41 -15.47 15.46
C ASN A 124 12.19 -16.98 15.38
N ASN A 125 11.01 -17.45 15.74
CA ASN A 125 10.71 -18.89 15.80
C ASN A 125 10.21 -19.44 14.46
N ASN A 126 9.46 -18.63 13.69
CA ASN A 126 8.71 -19.10 12.53
C ASN A 126 9.04 -18.31 11.24
N GLY A 127 10.13 -17.56 11.23
CA GLY A 127 10.59 -16.76 10.09
C GLY A 127 9.84 -15.44 9.90
N ASP A 128 10.33 -14.64 8.96
CA ASP A 128 9.84 -13.29 8.71
C ASP A 128 8.43 -13.25 8.06
N PHE A 129 7.76 -12.11 8.14
CA PHE A 129 6.44 -11.84 7.56
C PHE A 129 6.40 -10.47 6.88
N ALA A 130 5.54 -10.35 5.86
CA ALA A 130 5.38 -9.13 5.06
C ALA A 130 4.40 -8.14 5.67
N GLY A 131 3.46 -8.60 6.51
CA GLY A 131 2.45 -7.70 7.06
C GLY A 131 1.75 -8.22 8.28
N ILE A 132 1.10 -7.29 8.97
CA ILE A 132 0.35 -7.50 10.21
C ILE A 132 -1.05 -6.94 10.05
N ILE A 133 -2.09 -7.66 10.48
CA ILE A 133 -3.44 -7.10 10.58
C ILE A 133 -3.90 -7.23 12.03
N PHE A 134 -4.17 -6.10 12.66
CA PHE A 134 -4.69 -6.03 14.02
C PHE A 134 -6.21 -6.09 13.99
N ILE A 135 -6.81 -6.99 14.76
CA ILE A 135 -8.26 -7.21 14.79
C ILE A 135 -8.75 -7.12 16.23
N GLY A 136 -9.72 -6.24 16.47
CA GLY A 136 -10.30 -6.02 17.79
C GLY A 136 -9.45 -5.12 18.70
N ASP A 137 -9.50 -5.38 20.00
CA ASP A 137 -8.92 -4.52 21.04
C ASP A 137 -7.42 -4.80 21.22
N ILE A 138 -6.63 -4.52 20.18
CA ILE A 138 -5.17 -4.61 20.25
C ILE A 138 -4.59 -3.26 20.69
N PRO A 139 -3.74 -3.20 21.73
CA PRO A 139 -3.06 -1.97 22.14
C PRO A 139 -2.31 -1.29 20.98
N TRP A 140 -2.16 0.03 21.07
CA TRP A 140 -1.39 0.84 20.13
C TRP A 140 -0.32 1.64 20.86
N GLN A 141 0.69 2.11 20.13
CA GLN A 141 1.74 2.95 20.67
C GLN A 141 1.54 4.41 20.28
N TYR A 142 1.81 5.34 21.21
CA TYR A 142 1.89 6.76 20.89
C TYR A 142 3.29 7.08 20.33
N LEU A 143 3.32 7.65 19.13
CA LEU A 143 4.53 8.08 18.44
C LEU A 143 4.50 9.58 18.17
N SER A 144 5.61 10.27 18.41
CA SER A 144 5.81 11.65 17.97
C SER A 144 7.07 11.78 17.13
N THR A 145 7.13 12.85 16.33
CA THR A 145 8.25 13.06 15.41
C THR A 145 8.99 14.33 15.74
N LYS A 146 10.29 14.17 16.01
CA LYS A 146 11.16 15.30 16.33
C LYS A 146 11.20 16.31 15.17
N GLY A 147 10.73 17.53 15.42
CA GLY A 147 10.90 18.67 14.51
C GLY A 147 9.82 18.87 13.43
N VAL A 148 8.77 18.03 13.37
CA VAL A 148 7.68 18.22 12.39
C VAL A 148 6.38 18.63 13.10
N LEU A 149 5.89 17.80 14.02
CA LEU A 149 4.71 18.08 14.83
C LEU A 149 4.90 17.38 16.19
N GLN A 150 4.75 18.14 17.28
CA GLN A 150 5.17 17.68 18.63
C GLN A 150 4.12 16.86 19.39
N SER A 151 2.90 16.69 18.85
CA SER A 151 1.87 15.88 19.48
C SER A 151 2.02 14.40 19.10
N PRO A 152 2.12 13.48 20.07
CA PRO A 152 2.11 12.06 19.83
C PRO A 152 0.75 11.59 19.29
N ALA A 153 0.77 10.70 18.31
CA ALA A 153 -0.43 10.07 17.77
C ALA A 153 -0.39 8.56 17.96
N ALA A 154 -1.56 7.95 18.08
CA ALA A 154 -1.67 6.50 18.03
C ALA A 154 -1.18 5.98 16.68
N SER A 155 -0.33 4.96 16.72
CA SER A 155 0.28 4.39 15.53
C SER A 155 0.60 2.92 15.72
N ASP A 156 0.45 2.17 14.63
CA ASP A 156 0.87 0.77 14.53
C ASP A 156 2.28 0.63 13.94
N SER A 157 2.90 1.71 13.45
CA SER A 157 4.19 1.62 12.76
C SER A 157 5.33 1.14 13.68
N TRP A 158 5.20 1.30 14.99
CA TRP A 158 6.18 0.80 15.97
C TRP A 158 6.28 -0.73 15.98
N TYR A 159 5.19 -1.43 15.65
CA TYR A 159 5.16 -2.88 15.56
C TYR A 159 5.88 -3.42 14.32
N LEU A 160 6.17 -2.55 13.35
CA LEU A 160 6.81 -2.95 12.10
C LEU A 160 8.34 -2.98 12.21
N ASP A 161 8.91 -2.26 13.17
CA ASP A 161 10.33 -2.33 13.54
C ASP A 161 10.56 -3.37 14.65
N LEU A 162 10.93 -4.58 14.23
CA LEU A 162 11.24 -5.71 15.12
C LEU A 162 12.75 -5.89 15.34
N GLU A 163 13.59 -5.05 14.73
CA GLU A 163 15.05 -5.18 14.77
C GLU A 163 15.70 -4.32 15.86
N ASP A 164 14.88 -3.62 16.66
CA ASP A 164 15.28 -2.81 17.82
C ASP A 164 16.45 -1.84 17.55
N LYS A 165 16.31 -1.04 16.48
CA LYS A 165 17.41 -0.23 15.95
C LYS A 165 17.74 1.05 16.73
N ASN A 166 17.40 1.14 18.02
CA ASN A 166 17.52 2.39 18.82
C ASN A 166 16.92 3.63 18.12
N LEU A 167 15.87 3.43 17.31
CA LEU A 167 15.22 4.51 16.54
C LEU A 167 14.28 5.37 17.38
N TYR A 168 13.87 4.84 18.53
CA TYR A 168 12.85 5.41 19.39
C TYR A 168 13.49 5.81 20.72
N THR A 169 13.17 7.03 21.17
CA THR A 169 13.49 7.49 22.52
C THR A 169 12.20 7.61 23.31
N GLU A 170 12.11 6.89 24.42
CA GLU A 170 10.98 7.04 25.33
C GLU A 170 10.98 8.44 25.94
N LYS A 171 9.81 9.08 25.92
CA LYS A 171 9.54 10.36 26.57
C LYS A 171 8.43 10.16 27.58
N ILE A 172 8.64 10.71 28.76
CA ILE A 172 7.67 10.67 29.85
C ILE A 172 7.09 12.07 30.01
N ASN A 173 5.77 12.18 29.92
CA ASN A 173 5.03 13.39 30.22
C ASN A 173 4.55 13.33 31.68
N THR A 174 5.45 13.62 32.62
CA THR A 174 5.16 13.54 34.06
C THR A 174 4.22 14.63 34.56
N GLU A 175 4.07 15.73 33.83
CA GLU A 175 3.33 16.89 34.32
C GLU A 175 1.90 16.96 33.80
N CYS A 176 1.57 16.30 32.68
CA CYS A 176 0.20 16.27 32.13
C CYS A 176 -0.44 17.66 31.98
N LYS A 177 0.39 18.69 31.75
CA LYS A 177 -0.05 20.09 31.59
C LYS A 177 -0.27 20.47 30.15
N ASP A 178 0.26 19.69 29.20
CA ASP A 178 0.11 19.94 27.78
C ASP A 178 -1.22 19.35 27.28
N PRO A 179 -2.19 20.17 26.86
CA PRO A 179 -3.45 19.69 26.29
C PRO A 179 -3.26 18.88 25.00
N ASN A 180 -2.11 19.00 24.33
CA ASN A 180 -1.76 18.21 23.13
C ASN A 180 -1.22 16.82 23.46
N LEU A 181 -1.05 16.49 24.75
CA LEU A 181 -0.61 15.20 25.28
C LEU A 181 -1.73 14.54 26.08
N MET A 182 -2.96 14.78 25.67
CA MET A 182 -4.15 14.10 26.19
C MET A 182 -4.66 13.16 25.09
N ASP A 183 -5.16 11.99 25.50
CA ASP A 183 -6.08 11.26 24.65
C ASP A 183 -7.42 12.02 24.56
N GLN A 184 -8.32 11.51 23.74
CA GLN A 184 -9.57 12.22 23.47
C GLN A 184 -10.63 12.05 24.56
N GLU A 185 -10.32 11.33 25.64
CA GLU A 185 -11.09 11.35 26.88
C GLU A 185 -10.53 12.39 27.86
N GLY A 186 -9.53 13.19 27.43
CA GLY A 186 -8.85 14.17 28.26
C GLY A 186 -7.87 13.53 29.24
N LYS A 187 -7.51 12.25 29.05
CA LYS A 187 -6.56 11.56 29.91
C LYS A 187 -5.15 11.73 29.36
N CYS A 188 -4.24 12.04 30.27
CA CYS A 188 -2.85 12.26 29.93
C CYS A 188 -2.19 11.04 29.27
N ILE A 189 -1.56 11.28 28.13
CA ILE A 189 -0.60 10.38 27.50
C ILE A 189 0.69 10.49 28.34
N ALA A 190 0.80 9.62 29.34
CA ALA A 190 1.89 9.65 30.32
C ALA A 190 3.26 9.31 29.71
N SER A 191 3.28 8.56 28.62
CA SER A 191 4.50 8.23 27.87
C SER A 191 4.23 8.07 26.38
N TYR A 192 5.23 8.38 25.57
CA TYR A 192 5.22 8.19 24.13
C TYR A 192 6.65 7.91 23.64
N LEU A 193 6.77 7.41 22.41
CA LEU A 193 8.07 7.23 21.77
C LEU A 193 8.30 8.37 20.78
N GLU A 194 9.37 9.13 20.98
CA GLU A 194 9.84 10.11 20.01
C GLU A 194 10.72 9.41 18.98
N VAL A 195 10.40 9.60 17.71
CA VAL A 195 11.23 9.15 16.60
C VAL A 195 12.04 10.29 15.99
N THR A 196 13.32 10.03 15.74
CA THR A 196 14.20 11.00 15.07
C THR A 196 14.03 10.90 13.55
N MET A 197 13.46 11.95 12.96
CA MET A 197 13.36 12.05 11.49
C MET A 197 14.73 12.17 10.83
N GLY A 198 14.87 11.57 9.65
CA GLY A 198 16.12 11.55 8.88
C GLY A 198 16.97 10.30 9.09
N ALA A 199 16.73 9.46 10.10
CA ALA A 199 17.52 8.25 10.38
C ALA A 199 16.96 6.96 9.73
N GLY A 200 16.31 7.05 8.56
CA GLY A 200 15.79 5.85 7.91
C GLY A 200 14.47 5.31 8.48
N PHE A 201 13.61 6.21 8.98
CA PHE A 201 12.24 5.85 9.33
C PHE A 201 11.48 5.28 8.12
N GLU A 202 11.75 5.78 6.91
CA GLU A 202 11.27 5.22 5.64
C GLU A 202 12.17 4.09 5.10
N LYS A 203 13.39 3.91 5.63
CA LYS A 203 14.34 2.88 5.18
C LYS A 203 14.08 1.50 5.79
N SER A 204 13.36 1.39 6.90
CA SER A 204 13.48 0.22 7.79
C SER A 204 12.23 -0.66 7.91
N ILE A 205 11.11 -0.27 7.30
CA ILE A 205 9.87 -1.03 7.44
C ILE A 205 9.49 -1.61 6.08
N SER A 206 10.02 -2.80 5.78
CA SER A 206 9.58 -3.65 4.66
C SER A 206 8.22 -4.33 4.92
N ARG A 207 7.61 -4.03 6.07
CA ARG A 207 6.37 -4.63 6.54
C ARG A 207 5.25 -3.61 6.48
N TRP A 208 4.03 -4.05 6.27
CA TRP A 208 2.86 -3.18 6.30
C TRP A 208 1.94 -3.57 7.46
N SER A 209 1.03 -2.67 7.85
CA SER A 209 -0.04 -3.00 8.78
C SER A 209 -1.40 -2.47 8.36
N GLY A 210 -2.44 -3.18 8.80
CA GLY A 210 -3.82 -2.70 8.81
C GLY A 210 -4.47 -2.93 10.18
N ARG A 211 -5.51 -2.15 10.50
CA ARG A 211 -6.26 -2.27 11.75
C ARG A 211 -7.76 -2.36 11.50
N ILE A 212 -8.34 -3.50 11.80
CA ILE A 212 -9.78 -3.77 11.74
C ILE A 212 -10.34 -3.64 13.15
N MET A 213 -10.82 -2.43 13.48
CA MET A 213 -11.35 -2.10 14.79
C MET A 213 -12.50 -1.08 14.63
N PRO A 214 -13.74 -1.43 14.98
CA PRO A 214 -14.83 -0.46 15.04
C PRO A 214 -14.52 0.62 16.07
N THR A 215 -15.23 1.73 15.96
CA THR A 215 -15.00 2.89 16.82
C THR A 215 -15.16 2.54 18.31
N LEU A 216 -14.32 3.15 19.16
CA LEU A 216 -14.26 2.81 20.58
C LEU A 216 -15.59 3.08 21.30
N GLY A 217 -15.92 2.24 22.28
CA GLY A 217 -17.10 2.44 23.14
C GLY A 217 -18.45 2.03 22.53
N LYS A 218 -18.50 1.56 21.29
CA LYS A 218 -19.70 0.99 20.65
C LYS A 218 -20.12 -0.31 21.36
N SER A 219 -21.42 -0.48 21.61
CA SER A 219 -21.95 -1.70 22.27
C SER A 219 -22.14 -2.88 21.31
N ASP A 220 -22.25 -2.60 20.02
CA ASP A 220 -22.53 -3.52 18.91
C ASP A 220 -21.27 -3.93 18.13
N ARG A 221 -20.07 -3.72 18.71
CA ARG A 221 -18.78 -3.95 18.02
C ARG A 221 -18.63 -5.32 17.38
N MET A 222 -19.14 -6.38 18.02
CA MET A 222 -19.06 -7.74 17.47
C MET A 222 -19.96 -7.92 16.25
N GLU A 223 -21.12 -7.25 16.20
CA GLU A 223 -22.00 -7.25 15.04
C GLU A 223 -21.39 -6.45 13.88
N LEU A 224 -20.78 -5.29 14.18
CA LEU A 224 -20.05 -4.48 13.20
C LEU A 224 -18.87 -5.25 12.59
N LEU A 225 -18.08 -5.94 13.42
CA LEU A 225 -16.98 -6.79 12.95
C LEU A 225 -17.47 -7.97 12.11
N LYS A 226 -18.53 -8.66 12.55
CA LYS A 226 -19.14 -9.74 11.77
C LYS A 226 -19.58 -9.25 10.39
N SER A 227 -20.35 -8.15 10.37
CA SER A 227 -20.83 -7.55 9.12
C SER A 227 -19.66 -7.12 8.22
N TYR A 228 -18.60 -6.57 8.80
CA TYR A 228 -17.38 -6.23 8.08
C TYR A 228 -16.74 -7.46 7.41
N PHE A 229 -16.57 -8.58 8.12
CA PHE A 229 -15.98 -9.80 7.56
C PHE A 229 -16.87 -10.48 6.52
N ASP A 230 -18.20 -10.39 6.66
CA ASP A 230 -19.14 -10.84 5.63
C ASP A 230 -19.03 -9.98 4.36
N ARG A 231 -19.03 -8.65 4.49
CA ARG A 231 -18.81 -7.74 3.35
C ARG A 231 -17.46 -7.96 2.67
N ASN A 232 -16.40 -8.14 3.46
CA ASN A 232 -15.06 -8.39 2.91
C ASN A 232 -15.03 -9.68 2.09
N HIS A 233 -15.62 -10.76 2.63
CA HIS A 233 -15.75 -12.02 1.91
C HIS A 233 -16.54 -11.84 0.61
N ASP A 234 -17.72 -11.22 0.68
CA ASP A 234 -18.57 -11.01 -0.49
C ASP A 234 -17.88 -10.15 -1.56
N TYR A 235 -17.10 -9.15 -1.17
CA TYR A 235 -16.28 -8.39 -2.12
C TYR A 235 -15.23 -9.28 -2.80
N ARG A 236 -14.50 -10.10 -2.05
CA ARG A 236 -13.47 -11.00 -2.59
C ARG A 236 -14.03 -12.09 -3.49
N GLN A 237 -15.26 -12.54 -3.25
CA GLN A 237 -15.96 -13.49 -4.11
C GLN A 237 -16.61 -12.82 -5.34
N GLY A 238 -16.55 -11.49 -5.46
CA GLY A 238 -17.18 -10.74 -6.55
C GLY A 238 -18.70 -10.57 -6.41
N ASN A 239 -19.25 -10.82 -5.22
CA ASN A 239 -20.67 -10.64 -4.90
C ASN A 239 -21.02 -9.16 -4.65
N LEU A 240 -20.05 -8.34 -4.22
CA LEU A 240 -20.20 -6.88 -4.12
C LEU A 240 -19.48 -6.18 -5.27
N LYS A 241 -20.16 -5.19 -5.85
CA LYS A 241 -19.63 -4.37 -6.94
C LYS A 241 -19.61 -2.92 -6.53
N TYR A 242 -18.45 -2.30 -6.75
CA TYR A 242 -18.22 -0.89 -6.52
C TYR A 242 -17.66 -0.29 -7.81
N GLU A 243 -18.12 0.90 -8.18
CA GLU A 243 -17.73 1.54 -9.42
C GLU A 243 -17.53 3.04 -9.25
N GLY A 244 -16.70 3.63 -10.09
CA GLY A 244 -16.50 5.07 -10.08
C GLY A 244 -15.60 5.59 -8.95
N ALA A 245 -15.39 6.89 -8.96
CA ALA A 245 -14.62 7.61 -7.97
C ALA A 245 -15.35 8.89 -7.54
N LEU A 246 -15.23 9.23 -6.26
CA LEU A 246 -15.65 10.51 -5.70
C LEU A 246 -14.42 11.29 -5.21
N ILE A 247 -14.21 12.49 -5.75
CA ILE A 247 -13.15 13.40 -5.33
C ILE A 247 -13.79 14.61 -4.68
N TYR A 248 -13.51 14.83 -3.40
CA TYR A 248 -14.09 15.90 -2.60
C TYR A 248 -13.01 16.87 -2.10
N GLY A 249 -13.16 18.15 -2.47
CA GLY A 249 -12.27 19.24 -2.07
C GLY A 249 -13.06 20.50 -1.71
N PRO A 250 -13.58 20.61 -0.49
CA PRO A 250 -14.46 21.70 -0.09
C PRO A 250 -13.75 23.01 0.25
N ASP A 251 -12.42 23.00 0.37
CA ASP A 251 -11.67 24.20 0.72
C ASP A 251 -11.03 24.83 -0.53
N PRO A 252 -11.54 25.99 -1.02
CA PRO A 252 -10.97 26.65 -2.18
C PRO A 252 -9.52 27.14 -1.93
N THR A 253 -9.07 27.21 -0.67
CA THR A 253 -7.68 27.58 -0.34
C THR A 253 -6.71 26.40 -0.44
N LEU A 254 -7.22 25.16 -0.39
CA LEU A 254 -6.46 23.94 -0.65
C LEU A 254 -6.55 23.50 -2.12
N ASN A 255 -7.49 24.05 -2.88
CA ASN A 255 -7.68 23.72 -4.29
C ASN A 255 -6.82 24.65 -5.17
N ALA A 256 -5.98 24.07 -6.03
CA ALA A 256 -5.17 24.87 -6.96
C ALA A 256 -5.96 25.41 -8.17
N CYS A 257 -7.13 24.84 -8.43
CA CYS A 257 -8.04 25.24 -9.49
C CYS A 257 -8.89 26.46 -9.09
N LYS A 258 -9.26 27.29 -10.07
CA LYS A 258 -10.05 28.52 -9.88
C LYS A 258 -11.49 28.42 -10.35
N GLN A 259 -11.83 27.34 -11.08
CA GLN A 259 -13.16 27.09 -11.64
C GLN A 259 -13.46 25.59 -11.61
N SER A 260 -14.73 25.22 -11.44
CA SER A 260 -15.10 23.80 -11.26
C SER A 260 -14.69 22.93 -12.45
N ASN A 261 -14.74 23.45 -13.68
CA ASN A 261 -14.28 22.74 -14.88
C ASN A 261 -12.76 22.50 -14.89
N GLU A 262 -11.98 23.41 -14.28
CA GLU A 262 -10.54 23.24 -14.11
C GLU A 262 -10.25 22.13 -13.09
N CYS A 263 -10.93 22.16 -11.93
CA CYS A 263 -10.82 21.10 -10.92
C CYS A 263 -11.19 19.73 -11.50
N PHE A 264 -12.27 19.67 -12.29
CA PHE A 264 -12.67 18.45 -12.98
C PHE A 264 -11.61 18.00 -14.00
N SER A 265 -11.04 18.93 -14.78
CA SER A 265 -10.03 18.60 -15.79
C SER A 265 -8.76 18.04 -15.17
N GLU A 266 -8.26 18.61 -14.07
CA GLU A 266 -7.10 18.09 -13.35
C GLU A 266 -7.42 16.74 -12.69
N ALA A 267 -8.57 16.60 -12.02
CA ALA A 267 -8.98 15.33 -11.46
C ALA A 267 -9.16 14.24 -12.54
N LYS A 268 -9.74 14.56 -13.69
CA LYS A 268 -9.85 13.65 -14.84
C LYS A 268 -8.47 13.21 -15.30
N LYS A 269 -7.56 14.16 -15.53
CA LYS A 269 -6.19 13.86 -15.94
C LYS A 269 -5.54 12.85 -14.99
N HIS A 270 -5.63 13.08 -13.68
CA HIS A 270 -4.99 12.22 -12.69
C HIS A 270 -5.70 10.87 -12.51
N PHE A 271 -7.01 10.88 -12.23
CA PHE A 271 -7.76 9.68 -11.83
C PHE A 271 -8.28 8.85 -13.02
N VAL A 272 -8.35 9.43 -14.21
CA VAL A 272 -8.78 8.75 -15.45
C VAL A 272 -7.61 8.53 -16.39
N ASP A 273 -6.94 9.59 -16.83
CA ASP A 273 -6.01 9.52 -17.96
C ASP A 273 -4.63 8.95 -17.56
N GLU A 274 -4.15 9.24 -16.35
CA GLU A 274 -2.81 8.84 -15.89
C GLU A 274 -2.82 7.56 -15.04
N THR A 275 -3.64 7.53 -13.98
CA THR A 275 -3.64 6.41 -13.03
C THR A 275 -4.61 5.30 -13.43
N HIS A 276 -5.65 5.62 -14.21
CA HIS A 276 -6.75 4.72 -14.57
C HIS A 276 -7.49 4.17 -13.34
N ILE A 277 -7.55 4.93 -12.25
CA ILE A 277 -8.37 4.56 -11.10
C ILE A 277 -9.84 4.45 -11.51
N THR A 278 -10.36 5.36 -12.35
CA THR A 278 -11.74 5.32 -12.84
C THR A 278 -11.84 5.66 -14.33
N THR A 279 -13.07 5.68 -14.86
CA THR A 279 -13.39 6.23 -16.17
C THR A 279 -14.06 7.59 -16.02
N GLU A 280 -13.99 8.43 -17.07
CA GLU A 280 -14.54 9.79 -17.05
C GLU A 280 -16.04 9.83 -16.72
N ASP A 281 -16.84 8.92 -17.27
CA ASP A 281 -18.28 8.80 -17.01
C ASP A 281 -18.63 8.39 -15.58
N LYS A 282 -17.63 7.88 -14.84
CA LYS A 282 -17.77 7.42 -13.45
C LYS A 282 -16.95 8.26 -12.48
N LEU A 283 -16.42 9.41 -12.91
CA LEU A 283 -15.72 10.36 -12.05
C LEU A 283 -16.69 11.43 -11.55
N ASN A 284 -16.85 11.53 -10.23
CA ASN A 284 -17.59 12.61 -9.59
C ASN A 284 -16.59 13.51 -8.87
N VAL A 285 -16.61 14.81 -9.20
CA VAL A 285 -15.75 15.81 -8.57
C VAL A 285 -16.63 16.85 -7.91
N ILE A 286 -16.43 17.05 -6.62
CA ILE A 286 -17.08 18.09 -5.83
C ILE A 286 -15.95 18.94 -5.25
N ALA A 287 -15.70 20.08 -5.87
CA ALA A 287 -14.65 21.01 -5.46
C ALA A 287 -15.26 22.40 -5.28
N ALA A 288 -15.01 23.02 -4.14
CA ALA A 288 -15.34 24.42 -3.94
C ALA A 288 -14.31 25.29 -4.67
N VAL A 289 -14.78 26.28 -5.43
CA VAL A 289 -13.92 27.27 -6.10
C VAL A 289 -14.13 28.69 -5.56
N SER A 290 -15.16 28.89 -4.75
CA SER A 290 -15.33 30.09 -3.95
C SER A 290 -15.83 29.76 -2.54
N PRO A 291 -15.59 30.63 -1.54
CA PRO A 291 -16.07 30.41 -0.18
C PRO A 291 -17.60 30.41 -0.04
N GLU A 292 -18.38 30.79 -1.04
CA GLU A 292 -19.84 30.81 -0.93
C GLU A 292 -20.50 29.50 -1.39
N GLU A 293 -19.74 28.60 -2.02
CA GLU A 293 -20.25 27.33 -2.53
C GLU A 293 -20.54 26.34 -1.40
N ASN A 294 -21.80 25.94 -1.27
CA ASN A 294 -22.20 24.86 -0.36
C ASN A 294 -21.97 23.50 -1.04
N THR A 295 -20.83 22.88 -0.74
CA THR A 295 -20.50 21.55 -1.26
C THR A 295 -21.00 20.40 -0.39
N GLU A 296 -21.42 20.68 0.84
CA GLU A 296 -21.79 19.67 1.85
C GLU A 296 -22.97 18.82 1.40
N ALA A 297 -24.09 19.44 1.05
CA ALA A 297 -25.32 18.72 0.69
C ALA A 297 -25.09 17.83 -0.54
N THR A 298 -24.33 18.33 -1.52
CA THR A 298 -23.93 17.57 -2.71
C THR A 298 -23.06 16.39 -2.32
N TYR A 299 -22.05 16.61 -1.47
CA TYR A 299 -21.17 15.55 -0.99
C TYR A 299 -21.94 14.46 -0.25
N LEU A 300 -22.74 14.82 0.77
CA LEU A 300 -23.52 13.84 1.53
C LEU A 300 -24.49 13.05 0.64
N SER A 301 -25.09 13.69 -0.37
CA SER A 301 -25.95 13.01 -1.34
C SER A 301 -25.20 11.97 -2.18
N LYS A 302 -23.97 12.30 -2.59
CA LYS A 302 -23.13 11.44 -3.44
C LYS A 302 -22.41 10.35 -2.66
N GLN A 303 -21.94 10.66 -1.46
CA GLN A 303 -21.14 9.76 -0.62
C GLN A 303 -21.85 8.41 -0.35
N LYS A 304 -23.18 8.35 -0.38
CA LYS A 304 -23.94 7.09 -0.21
C LYS A 304 -23.79 6.11 -1.36
N GLU A 305 -23.39 6.58 -2.53
CA GLU A 305 -23.22 5.74 -3.72
C GLU A 305 -22.04 4.76 -3.53
N PRO A 306 -22.10 3.55 -4.13
CA PRO A 306 -21.10 2.50 -3.92
C PRO A 306 -19.83 2.74 -4.75
N TYR A 307 -19.12 3.83 -4.44
CA TYR A 307 -17.86 4.14 -5.11
C TYR A 307 -16.78 3.12 -4.77
N LYS A 308 -15.96 2.72 -5.74
CA LYS A 308 -14.77 1.90 -5.41
C LYS A 308 -13.66 2.73 -4.77
N PHE A 309 -13.69 4.04 -4.98
CA PHE A 309 -12.67 4.97 -4.55
C PHE A 309 -13.28 6.30 -4.12
N GLU A 310 -12.85 6.80 -2.97
CA GLU A 310 -13.16 8.14 -2.52
C GLU A 310 -11.88 8.84 -2.05
N LEU A 311 -11.71 10.11 -2.39
CA LEU A 311 -10.68 10.97 -1.84
C LEU A 311 -11.32 12.22 -1.23
N VAL A 312 -11.01 12.46 0.04
CA VAL A 312 -11.41 13.65 0.78
C VAL A 312 -10.17 14.49 1.07
N ASN A 313 -10.05 15.65 0.40
CA ASN A 313 -9.01 16.65 0.64
C ASN A 313 -9.62 17.86 1.34
N ALA A 314 -9.59 17.87 2.67
CA ALA A 314 -10.25 18.88 3.48
C ALA A 314 -9.48 19.11 4.79
N HIS A 315 -9.61 20.29 5.37
CA HIS A 315 -9.22 20.47 6.77
C HIS A 315 -10.02 19.54 7.68
N GLY A 316 -9.36 18.98 8.68
CA GLY A 316 -9.92 17.95 9.55
C GLY A 316 -9.60 18.17 11.01
N GLY A 317 -10.52 17.70 11.84
CA GLY A 317 -10.29 17.38 13.24
C GLY A 317 -10.47 15.88 13.45
N THR A 318 -10.60 15.50 14.70
CA THR A 318 -10.70 14.08 15.06
C THR A 318 -12.11 13.52 14.90
N THR A 319 -13.11 14.41 14.94
CA THR A 319 -14.55 14.09 14.91
C THR A 319 -15.32 14.81 13.80
N SER A 320 -14.66 15.60 12.97
CA SER A 320 -15.25 16.28 11.82
C SER A 320 -14.23 16.69 10.76
N PHE A 321 -14.68 16.99 9.55
CA PHE A 321 -13.89 17.65 8.51
C PHE A 321 -14.70 18.75 7.84
N MET A 322 -14.01 19.74 7.28
CA MET A 322 -14.63 20.92 6.65
C MET A 322 -15.56 20.51 5.51
N SER A 323 -16.74 21.13 5.44
CA SER A 323 -17.77 20.81 4.43
C SER A 323 -17.97 21.90 3.36
N GLY A 324 -17.27 23.03 3.51
CA GLY A 324 -17.25 24.15 2.59
C GLY A 324 -17.47 25.46 3.32
N ARG A 325 -18.03 26.44 2.61
CA ARG A 325 -18.59 27.73 3.05
C ARG A 325 -17.82 28.59 4.08
N GLU A 326 -17.66 28.12 5.30
CA GLU A 326 -16.89 28.79 6.35
C GLU A 326 -16.00 27.77 7.06
N LYS A 327 -14.92 28.20 7.71
CA LYS A 327 -14.05 27.30 8.49
C LYS A 327 -14.79 26.54 9.61
N THR A 328 -16.00 26.98 9.95
CA THR A 328 -16.88 26.39 10.96
C THR A 328 -17.84 25.35 10.39
N ASP A 329 -18.05 25.31 9.08
CA ASP A 329 -18.97 24.37 8.44
C ASP A 329 -18.23 23.03 8.28
N THR A 330 -18.75 22.01 8.97
CA THR A 330 -18.09 20.71 9.07
C THR A 330 -19.08 19.57 8.96
N ILE A 331 -18.69 18.51 8.27
CA ILE A 331 -19.34 17.20 8.35
C ILE A 331 -18.80 16.48 9.58
N THR A 332 -19.70 16.12 10.48
CA THR A 332 -19.41 15.46 11.76
C THR A 332 -19.50 13.94 11.66
N TYR A 333 -18.94 13.24 12.65
CA TYR A 333 -19.10 11.79 12.80
C TYR A 333 -20.57 11.34 12.81
N SER A 334 -21.45 12.05 13.55
CA SER A 334 -22.88 11.72 13.60
C SER A 334 -23.54 11.81 12.23
N GLU A 335 -23.22 12.85 11.45
CA GLU A 335 -23.77 13.00 10.11
C GLU A 335 -23.30 11.87 9.19
N LEU A 336 -22.03 11.46 9.27
CA LEU A 336 -21.55 10.31 8.52
C LEU A 336 -22.28 9.01 8.91
N VAL A 337 -22.46 8.75 10.21
CA VAL A 337 -23.21 7.58 10.70
C VAL A 337 -24.61 7.55 10.11
N ASP A 338 -25.31 8.68 10.16
CA ASP A 338 -26.67 8.81 9.60
C ASP A 338 -26.67 8.69 8.07
N ASN A 339 -25.61 9.18 7.42
CA ASN A 339 -25.49 9.18 5.97
C ASN A 339 -25.17 7.78 5.41
N LYS A 340 -24.42 6.96 6.17
CA LYS A 340 -23.90 5.63 5.77
C LYS A 340 -23.04 5.68 4.50
N PRO A 341 -21.75 6.01 4.62
CA PRO A 341 -20.87 6.19 3.47
C PRO A 341 -20.79 4.92 2.62
N GLY A 342 -20.83 5.08 1.29
CA GLY A 342 -20.93 3.98 0.34
C GLY A 342 -19.60 3.51 -0.24
N ALA A 343 -18.52 4.29 -0.09
CA ALA A 343 -17.24 4.00 -0.72
C ALA A 343 -16.56 2.75 -0.15
N LEU A 344 -15.99 1.91 -1.02
CA LEU A 344 -15.18 0.73 -0.67
C LEU A 344 -13.89 1.11 0.05
N PHE A 345 -13.19 2.10 -0.51
CA PHE A 345 -11.92 2.61 -0.02
C PHE A 345 -11.92 4.13 -0.04
N THR A 346 -11.65 4.73 1.12
CA THR A 346 -11.59 6.19 1.27
C THR A 346 -10.18 6.63 1.68
N ILE A 347 -9.62 7.60 0.96
CA ILE A 347 -8.40 8.30 1.35
C ILE A 347 -8.79 9.63 1.97
N PHE A 348 -8.29 9.86 3.17
CA PHE A 348 -8.36 11.16 3.83
C PHE A 348 -7.03 11.88 3.72
N GLN A 349 -6.99 12.85 2.83
CA GLN A 349 -6.04 13.96 2.84
C GLN A 349 -6.54 15.02 3.83
N SER A 350 -6.70 14.60 5.09
CA SER A 350 -7.31 15.41 6.15
C SER A 350 -6.67 15.15 7.50
N CYS A 351 -6.52 16.21 8.30
CA CYS A 351 -5.87 16.18 9.60
C CYS A 351 -6.64 15.31 10.60
N SER A 352 -5.94 14.39 11.27
CA SER A 352 -6.41 13.67 12.47
C SER A 352 -7.69 12.81 12.35
N VAL A 353 -8.33 12.74 11.18
CA VAL A 353 -9.56 11.96 10.97
C VAL A 353 -9.34 10.44 11.11
N GLY A 354 -8.08 9.99 11.06
CA GLY A 354 -7.63 8.61 11.26
C GLY A 354 -7.11 8.32 12.66
N SER A 355 -7.32 9.19 13.65
CA SER A 355 -6.99 8.89 15.05
C SER A 355 -7.90 7.77 15.58
N PHE A 356 -7.52 6.51 15.37
CA PHE A 356 -8.36 5.35 15.68
C PHE A 356 -8.51 5.09 17.19
N ASN A 357 -7.76 5.80 18.03
CA ASN A 357 -7.81 5.72 19.49
C ASN A 357 -8.97 6.55 20.10
N VAL A 358 -10.02 6.84 19.33
CA VAL A 358 -11.05 7.85 19.66
C VAL A 358 -12.44 7.32 19.35
N LYS A 359 -13.46 7.82 20.07
CA LYS A 359 -14.85 7.30 20.01
C LYS A 359 -15.64 7.72 18.77
N ASP A 360 -15.26 8.83 18.16
CA ASP A 360 -15.96 9.40 17.00
C ASP A 360 -15.02 9.49 15.80
N ASN A 361 -14.32 8.39 15.50
CA ASN A 361 -13.35 8.35 14.41
C ASN A 361 -14.02 8.29 13.03
N LEU A 362 -13.86 9.35 12.24
CA LEU A 362 -14.46 9.50 10.91
C LEU A 362 -14.04 8.42 9.91
N ALA A 363 -12.76 8.03 9.90
CA ALA A 363 -12.26 7.01 8.98
C ALA A 363 -12.87 5.62 9.29
N THR A 364 -13.06 5.27 10.56
CA THR A 364 -13.78 4.05 10.94
C THR A 364 -15.27 4.13 10.64
N ALA A 365 -15.90 5.32 10.67
CA ALA A 365 -17.30 5.47 10.28
C ALA A 365 -17.53 5.05 8.82
N HIS A 366 -16.63 5.42 7.91
CA HIS A 366 -16.70 5.00 6.51
C HIS A 366 -16.63 3.47 6.32
N ILE A 367 -15.93 2.78 7.23
CA ILE A 367 -15.74 1.33 7.17
C ILE A 367 -16.89 0.58 7.86
N PHE A 368 -17.19 0.91 9.11
CA PHE A 368 -18.06 0.09 9.96
C PHE A 368 -19.51 0.55 9.98
N GLU A 369 -19.74 1.87 9.87
CA GLU A 369 -21.09 2.46 9.80
C GLU A 369 -21.57 2.57 8.34
N GLY A 370 -20.62 2.55 7.40
CA GLY A 370 -20.83 2.50 5.96
C GLY A 370 -20.57 1.12 5.33
N ASN A 371 -20.31 1.14 4.02
CA ASN A 371 -20.03 -0.03 3.18
C ASN A 371 -18.53 -0.22 2.88
N GLY A 372 -17.66 0.55 3.53
CA GLY A 372 -16.22 0.48 3.28
C GLY A 372 -15.56 -0.79 3.80
N LEU A 373 -14.41 -1.11 3.20
CA LEU A 373 -13.51 -2.17 3.64
C LEU A 373 -12.16 -1.65 4.11
N ALA A 374 -11.78 -0.44 3.69
CA ALA A 374 -10.57 0.22 4.15
C ALA A 374 -10.66 1.75 4.10
N ALA A 375 -9.83 2.41 4.90
CA ALA A 375 -9.57 3.83 4.81
C ALA A 375 -8.08 4.10 5.05
N TYR A 376 -7.50 5.08 4.34
CA TYR A 376 -6.15 5.55 4.59
C TYR A 376 -6.22 6.97 5.15
N ALA A 377 -5.81 7.15 6.40
CA ALA A 377 -6.06 8.39 7.14
C ALA A 377 -4.95 8.71 8.13
N ALA A 378 -4.77 10.00 8.39
CA ALA A 378 -3.78 10.49 9.35
C ALA A 378 -4.35 10.59 10.78
N SER A 379 -3.55 10.21 11.77
CA SER A 379 -3.90 10.31 13.21
C SER A 379 -3.41 11.60 13.88
N LEU A 380 -2.78 12.51 13.12
CA LEU A 380 -2.38 13.85 13.54
C LEU A 380 -2.54 14.85 12.38
N PRO A 381 -2.35 16.16 12.61
CA PRO A 381 -2.38 17.15 11.53
C PRO A 381 -1.34 16.85 10.45
N ILE A 382 -1.68 17.05 9.18
CA ILE A 382 -0.77 16.76 8.06
C ILE A 382 -0.71 17.92 7.08
N PHE A 383 0.35 17.95 6.29
CA PHE A 383 0.40 18.68 5.03
C PHE A 383 0.33 17.67 3.90
N THR A 384 -0.48 17.95 2.90
CA THR A 384 -0.70 17.10 1.73
C THR A 384 -0.80 17.97 0.49
N LEU A 385 -0.47 17.39 -0.66
CA LEU A 385 -0.69 18.03 -1.96
C LEU A 385 -2.17 17.96 -2.31
N SER A 386 -2.65 18.96 -3.04
CA SER A 386 -4.02 18.97 -3.57
C SER A 386 -4.15 17.99 -4.74
N PRO A 387 -5.26 17.22 -4.82
CA PRO A 387 -5.54 16.38 -5.98
C PRO A 387 -5.88 17.21 -7.25
N PHE A 388 -6.03 18.53 -7.12
CA PHE A 388 -6.31 19.46 -8.21
C PHE A 388 -5.08 20.27 -8.63
N GLU A 389 -3.90 19.97 -8.10
CA GLU A 389 -2.65 20.63 -8.51
C GLU A 389 -2.18 20.14 -9.88
N PRO A 390 -1.81 21.07 -10.80
CA PRO A 390 -1.18 20.67 -12.05
C PRO A 390 0.15 19.99 -11.70
N ASN A 391 0.27 18.70 -12.06
CA ASN A 391 1.38 17.78 -11.76
C ASN A 391 1.27 17.01 -10.43
N PHE A 392 0.06 16.83 -9.88
CA PHE A 392 -0.16 15.82 -8.84
C PHE A 392 0.31 14.45 -9.34
N ASN A 393 1.42 13.95 -8.77
CA ASN A 393 2.08 12.74 -9.23
C ASN A 393 2.54 11.92 -8.02
N ASP A 394 1.66 11.05 -7.54
CA ASP A 394 1.91 10.18 -6.39
C ASP A 394 1.81 8.71 -6.82
N LEU A 395 2.94 8.01 -6.67
CA LEU A 395 3.13 6.59 -7.00
C LEU A 395 1.99 5.71 -6.45
N SER A 396 1.45 6.05 -5.28
CA SER A 396 0.39 5.28 -4.61
C SER A 396 -0.83 5.13 -5.51
N PHE A 397 -1.26 6.20 -6.20
CA PHE A 397 -2.42 6.15 -7.09
C PHE A 397 -2.16 5.36 -8.36
N PHE A 398 -0.92 5.39 -8.89
CA PHE A 398 -0.53 4.54 -10.01
C PHE A 398 -0.57 3.06 -9.64
N ILE A 399 -0.09 2.70 -8.45
CA ILE A 399 -0.14 1.32 -7.96
C ILE A 399 -1.59 0.86 -7.84
N VAL A 400 -2.44 1.64 -7.16
CA VAL A 400 -3.87 1.32 -6.99
C VAL A 400 -4.58 1.20 -8.34
N GLY A 401 -4.38 2.16 -9.23
CA GLY A 401 -4.99 2.19 -10.55
C GLY A 401 -4.55 1.03 -11.46
N ALA A 402 -3.33 0.52 -11.27
CA ALA A 402 -2.82 -0.68 -11.93
C ALA A 402 -3.33 -1.99 -11.32
N GLY A 403 -4.22 -1.95 -10.31
CA GLY A 403 -4.74 -3.14 -9.63
C GLY A 403 -3.85 -3.64 -8.49
N GLY A 404 -3.00 -2.76 -7.98
CA GLY A 404 -2.22 -3.00 -6.78
C GLY A 404 -3.07 -3.07 -5.51
N ARG A 405 -2.53 -3.75 -4.50
CA ARG A 405 -3.14 -3.83 -3.17
C ARG A 405 -2.86 -2.55 -2.40
N LEU A 406 -3.74 -2.23 -1.46
CA LEU A 406 -3.60 -1.02 -0.66
C LEU A 406 -2.26 -0.96 0.08
N HIS A 407 -1.77 -2.08 0.62
CA HIS A 407 -0.48 -2.12 1.31
C HIS A 407 0.75 -1.92 0.42
N GLU A 408 0.61 -2.06 -0.90
CA GLU A 408 1.70 -1.82 -1.86
C GLU A 408 1.76 -0.34 -2.24
N ALA A 409 0.61 0.33 -2.24
CA ALA A 409 0.48 1.75 -2.52
C ALA A 409 0.74 2.61 -1.27
N PHE A 410 0.15 2.24 -0.15
CA PHE A 410 0.12 3.02 1.06
C PHE A 410 0.93 2.33 2.16
N SER A 411 1.89 3.07 2.72
CA SER A 411 2.68 2.60 3.85
C SER A 411 2.03 3.02 5.16
N THR A 412 2.04 2.14 6.16
CA THR A 412 1.81 2.59 7.53
C THR A 412 3.00 3.45 7.94
N ARG A 413 2.76 4.76 8.10
CA ARG A 413 3.74 5.71 8.62
C ARG A 413 3.44 5.97 10.09
N HIS A 414 4.28 6.73 10.76
CA HIS A 414 4.07 7.09 12.17
C HIS A 414 2.74 7.83 12.39
N TYR A 415 2.21 8.52 11.39
CA TYR A 415 0.91 9.18 11.47
C TYR A 415 -0.14 8.70 10.48
N PHE A 416 0.23 8.04 9.39
CA PHE A 416 -0.74 7.51 8.43
C PHE A 416 -0.97 6.03 8.67
N ASN A 417 -2.24 5.64 8.77
CA ASN A 417 -2.64 4.27 9.03
C ASN A 417 -3.60 3.78 7.94
N ILE A 418 -3.49 2.51 7.59
CA ILE A 418 -4.55 1.80 6.88
C ILE A 418 -5.47 1.23 7.94
N LEU A 419 -6.70 1.73 8.00
CA LEU A 419 -7.78 1.16 8.79
C LEU A 419 -8.57 0.20 7.89
N GLY A 420 -8.97 -0.94 8.40
CA GLY A 420 -9.59 -2.02 7.61
C GLY A 420 -8.57 -3.00 7.02
N ASP A 421 -8.88 -3.54 5.84
CA ASP A 421 -8.14 -4.62 5.20
C ASP A 421 -7.13 -4.05 4.18
N PRO A 422 -5.82 -4.11 4.47
CA PRO A 422 -4.79 -3.53 3.63
C PRO A 422 -4.49 -4.40 2.38
N THR A 423 -5.11 -5.59 2.26
CA THR A 423 -4.83 -6.56 1.21
C THR A 423 -5.85 -6.56 0.07
N ILE A 424 -6.91 -5.73 0.16
CA ILE A 424 -7.85 -5.55 -0.94
C ILE A 424 -7.21 -4.79 -2.10
N ARG A 425 -7.80 -4.96 -3.28
CA ARG A 425 -7.58 -4.14 -4.48
C ARG A 425 -8.86 -3.36 -4.73
N ILE A 426 -8.79 -2.30 -5.53
CA ILE A 426 -10.01 -1.61 -6.03
C ILE A 426 -10.16 -1.73 -7.55
N ASN A 427 -9.08 -2.12 -8.23
CA ASN A 427 -9.04 -2.42 -9.66
C ASN A 427 -8.50 -3.84 -9.84
N GLU A 428 -8.95 -4.51 -10.89
CA GLU A 428 -8.36 -5.78 -11.29
C GLU A 428 -6.93 -5.56 -11.81
N PRO A 429 -6.01 -6.49 -11.53
CA PRO A 429 -4.69 -6.45 -12.13
C PRO A 429 -4.78 -6.56 -13.65
N PRO A 430 -3.74 -6.15 -14.39
CA PRO A 430 -3.74 -6.23 -15.83
C PRO A 430 -3.88 -7.69 -16.30
N LYS A 431 -4.59 -7.89 -17.42
CA LYS A 431 -4.75 -9.21 -18.03
C LYS A 431 -3.42 -9.73 -18.58
N GLU A 432 -3.33 -11.05 -18.72
CA GLU A 432 -2.22 -11.69 -19.41
C GLU A 432 -2.11 -11.17 -20.85
N GLY A 433 -0.89 -10.89 -21.31
CA GLY A 433 -0.61 -10.39 -22.65
C GLY A 433 0.62 -9.49 -22.69
N CYS A 434 0.70 -8.50 -21.80
CA CYS A 434 1.93 -7.74 -21.57
C CYS A 434 2.85 -8.51 -20.62
N LYS A 435 4.13 -8.67 -21.01
CA LYS A 435 5.15 -9.26 -20.13
C LYS A 435 6.51 -8.59 -20.33
N LEU A 436 7.00 -7.93 -19.30
CA LEU A 436 8.27 -7.19 -19.33
C LEU A 436 9.39 -7.99 -18.68
N ALA A 437 10.52 -8.06 -19.39
CA ALA A 437 11.76 -8.62 -18.89
C ALA A 437 12.87 -7.58 -18.90
N PHE A 438 13.77 -7.64 -17.92
CA PHE A 438 14.80 -6.63 -17.66
C PHE A 438 16.19 -7.23 -17.87
N ASN A 439 17.11 -6.49 -18.46
CA ASN A 439 18.49 -6.97 -18.64
C ASN A 439 19.29 -7.06 -17.34
N GLN A 440 18.79 -6.46 -16.25
CA GLN A 440 19.46 -6.36 -14.96
C GLN A 440 18.48 -6.59 -13.82
N THR A 441 18.93 -7.30 -12.79
CA THR A 441 18.21 -7.50 -11.52
C THR A 441 18.71 -6.60 -10.41
N LYS A 442 19.80 -5.86 -10.65
CA LYS A 442 20.42 -4.88 -9.76
C LYS A 442 21.22 -3.88 -10.61
N VAL A 443 21.25 -2.61 -10.22
CA VAL A 443 22.11 -1.58 -10.81
C VAL A 443 23.17 -1.16 -9.79
N ASP A 444 24.44 -1.28 -10.15
CA ASP A 444 25.58 -0.78 -9.36
C ASP A 444 26.18 0.46 -10.05
N LEU A 445 26.21 1.58 -9.32
CA LEU A 445 26.73 2.88 -9.75
C LEU A 445 27.96 3.28 -8.93
N ASP A 446 29.13 3.26 -9.54
CA ASP A 446 30.37 3.70 -8.89
C ASP A 446 30.72 5.13 -9.38
N ILE A 447 30.56 6.12 -8.50
CA ILE A 447 30.79 7.53 -8.80
C ILE A 447 32.12 7.96 -8.18
N ARG A 448 33.07 8.36 -9.01
CA ARG A 448 34.38 8.88 -8.59
C ARG A 448 34.34 10.40 -8.41
N LEU A 449 34.81 10.85 -7.25
CA LEU A 449 34.82 12.25 -6.84
C LEU A 449 36.25 12.73 -6.66
N THR A 450 36.61 13.76 -7.42
CA THR A 450 37.91 14.46 -7.36
C THR A 450 37.74 15.85 -6.76
N GLN A 451 38.85 16.54 -6.49
CA GLN A 451 38.81 17.95 -6.08
C GLN A 451 38.13 18.87 -7.11
N ASN A 452 38.05 18.45 -8.37
CA ASN A 452 37.47 19.21 -9.48
C ASN A 452 36.02 18.77 -9.80
N GLY A 453 35.42 17.88 -9.02
CA GLY A 453 34.06 17.38 -9.23
C GLY A 453 34.00 15.88 -9.59
N VAL A 454 32.92 15.48 -10.28
CA VAL A 454 32.67 14.08 -10.66
C VAL A 454 33.52 13.70 -11.86
N GLU A 455 34.43 12.73 -11.69
CA GLU A 455 35.36 12.28 -12.75
C GLU A 455 34.65 11.50 -13.87
N ASN A 456 33.59 10.76 -13.52
CA ASN A 456 32.93 9.80 -14.42
C ASN A 456 31.51 10.23 -14.84
N ASN A 457 31.25 11.53 -15.01
CA ASN A 457 29.88 12.01 -15.24
C ASN A 457 29.26 11.48 -16.55
N ASP A 458 30.09 11.22 -17.58
CA ASP A 458 29.63 10.75 -18.89
C ASP A 458 29.50 9.22 -19.02
N GLU A 459 30.10 8.44 -18.10
CA GLU A 459 30.09 6.96 -18.10
C GLU A 459 29.11 6.34 -17.08
N LEU A 460 28.36 7.15 -16.33
CA LEU A 460 27.34 6.68 -15.37
C LEU A 460 26.04 6.20 -16.02
N GLY A 461 25.96 6.16 -17.35
CA GLY A 461 24.87 5.60 -18.13
C GLY A 461 24.75 4.08 -17.97
N LYS A 462 24.46 3.59 -16.76
CA LYS A 462 23.92 2.25 -16.62
C LYS A 462 22.55 2.26 -17.26
N HIS A 463 22.44 1.51 -18.34
CA HIS A 463 21.22 1.38 -19.10
C HIS A 463 20.42 0.17 -18.59
N VAL A 464 19.21 0.44 -18.10
CA VAL A 464 18.23 -0.61 -17.86
C VAL A 464 17.49 -0.82 -19.18
N LYS A 465 17.71 -1.98 -19.80
CA LYS A 465 16.99 -2.39 -21.01
C LYS A 465 15.79 -3.21 -20.60
N ILE A 466 14.63 -2.84 -21.14
CA ILE A 466 13.36 -3.50 -20.89
C ILE A 466 12.87 -4.06 -22.22
N LYS A 467 12.62 -5.36 -22.25
CA LYS A 467 12.06 -6.06 -23.40
C LYS A 467 10.63 -6.48 -23.13
N ASN A 468 9.73 -6.23 -24.06
CA ASN A 468 8.42 -6.87 -24.04
C ASN A 468 8.54 -8.27 -24.66
N ILE A 469 8.36 -9.29 -23.83
CA ILE A 469 8.36 -10.71 -24.21
C ILE A 469 6.95 -11.30 -24.25
N GLY A 470 5.92 -10.46 -24.10
CA GLY A 470 4.51 -10.82 -24.20
C GLY A 470 3.98 -10.76 -25.62
N SER A 471 2.67 -10.98 -25.76
CA SER A 471 1.93 -10.90 -27.03
C SER A 471 1.32 -9.51 -27.28
N ASP A 472 1.13 -8.72 -26.22
CA ASP A 472 0.42 -7.44 -26.27
C ASP A 472 1.37 -6.29 -25.96
N THR A 473 1.00 -5.08 -26.38
CA THR A 473 1.75 -3.87 -26.04
C THR A 473 1.79 -3.63 -24.52
N CYS A 474 3.00 -3.38 -24.03
CA CYS A 474 3.23 -2.96 -22.66
C CYS A 474 3.36 -1.43 -22.55
N TYR A 475 2.91 -0.89 -21.42
CA TYR A 475 3.00 0.51 -21.07
C TYR A 475 3.70 0.66 -19.71
N ILE A 476 4.69 1.55 -19.65
CA ILE A 476 5.27 2.03 -18.40
C ILE A 476 4.50 3.30 -18.03
N ARG A 477 3.61 3.16 -17.05
CA ARG A 477 2.71 4.23 -16.61
C ARG A 477 3.40 5.19 -15.66
N PHE A 478 4.27 4.65 -14.81
CA PHE A 478 5.05 5.42 -13.85
C PHE A 478 6.44 4.80 -13.73
N ASN A 479 7.44 5.66 -13.55
CA ASN A 479 8.78 5.24 -13.18
C ASN A 479 9.45 6.28 -12.29
N GLU A 480 10.19 5.82 -11.29
CA GLU A 480 10.92 6.66 -10.36
C GLU A 480 12.20 5.95 -9.90
N VAL A 481 13.22 6.74 -9.56
CA VAL A 481 14.42 6.25 -8.87
C VAL A 481 14.48 6.89 -7.49
N VAL A 482 14.19 6.10 -6.47
CA VAL A 482 14.22 6.56 -5.07
C VAL A 482 15.55 6.15 -4.45
N SER A 483 16.31 7.12 -3.95
CA SER A 483 17.51 6.85 -3.16
C SER A 483 17.15 6.56 -1.70
N LYS A 484 17.74 5.50 -1.15
CA LYS A 484 17.70 5.08 0.26
C LYS A 484 19.06 5.39 0.90
N GLY A 485 19.27 6.60 1.40
CA GLY A 485 20.55 7.03 1.98
C GLY A 485 20.45 8.21 2.97
N GLN A 486 21.39 8.32 3.93
CA GLN A 486 21.66 9.54 4.70
C GLN A 486 23.00 10.02 4.13
N GLY A 487 22.97 11.05 3.31
CA GLY A 487 24.13 11.53 2.58
C GLY A 487 23.71 12.61 1.59
N PRO A 488 24.67 13.26 0.93
CA PRO A 488 24.35 14.32 -0.03
C PRO A 488 23.38 13.77 -1.09
N ALA A 489 22.42 14.61 -1.47
CA ALA A 489 21.35 14.26 -2.38
C ALA A 489 21.94 13.90 -3.76
N ALA A 490 22.20 12.61 -3.96
CA ALA A 490 22.26 12.04 -5.29
C ALA A 490 20.82 11.97 -5.79
N SER A 491 20.46 12.88 -6.68
CA SER A 491 19.24 12.76 -7.46
C SER A 491 19.51 11.77 -8.60
N PHE A 492 18.54 10.91 -8.87
CA PHE A 492 18.59 10.02 -10.02
C PHE A 492 17.38 10.33 -10.88
N SER A 493 17.57 10.37 -12.18
CA SER A 493 16.49 10.60 -13.14
C SER A 493 16.65 9.67 -14.33
N PHE A 494 15.53 9.33 -14.95
CA PHE A 494 15.53 8.69 -16.25
C PHE A 494 15.53 9.75 -17.36
N ASP A 495 16.35 9.54 -18.38
CA ASP A 495 16.21 10.29 -19.63
C ASP A 495 14.93 9.84 -20.33
N LYS A 496 13.98 10.77 -20.57
CA LYS A 496 12.60 10.58 -21.08
C LYS A 496 12.46 9.39 -22.06
N PRO A 497 12.17 8.17 -21.56
CA PRO A 497 12.15 6.98 -22.39
C PRO A 497 10.77 6.79 -23.03
N LYS A 498 10.72 5.91 -24.04
CA LYS A 498 9.46 5.50 -24.66
C LYS A 498 8.63 4.71 -23.65
N ASN A 499 7.44 5.21 -23.33
CA ASN A 499 6.54 4.56 -22.35
C ASN A 499 5.68 3.43 -22.96
N LYS A 500 5.75 3.21 -24.27
CA LYS A 500 5.04 2.13 -24.99
C LYS A 500 6.07 1.15 -25.56
N ILE A 501 5.92 -0.13 -25.26
CA ILE A 501 6.83 -1.20 -25.68
C ILE A 501 6.02 -2.26 -26.41
N ASP A 502 6.11 -2.29 -27.74
CA ASP A 502 5.39 -3.27 -28.56
C ASP A 502 6.04 -4.68 -28.45
N PRO A 503 5.32 -5.77 -28.76
CA PRO A 503 5.85 -7.12 -28.63
C PRO A 503 7.21 -7.31 -29.33
N GLY A 504 8.20 -7.83 -28.59
CA GLY A 504 9.57 -8.02 -29.07
C GLY A 504 10.46 -6.77 -29.02
N GLU A 505 9.90 -5.59 -28.81
CA GLU A 505 10.65 -4.33 -28.71
C GLU A 505 11.51 -4.30 -27.44
N ILE A 506 12.68 -3.64 -27.56
CA ILE A 506 13.56 -3.32 -26.45
C ILE A 506 13.62 -1.80 -26.35
N VAL A 507 13.34 -1.28 -25.16
CA VAL A 507 13.54 0.13 -24.81
C VAL A 507 14.65 0.26 -23.79
N GLU A 508 15.33 1.39 -23.81
CA GLU A 508 16.49 1.64 -22.98
C GLU A 508 16.26 2.85 -22.07
N PHE A 509 16.43 2.62 -20.77
CA PHE A 509 16.30 3.61 -19.72
C PHE A 509 17.71 3.98 -19.27
N LYS A 510 18.17 5.16 -19.68
CA LYS A 510 19.44 5.71 -19.17
C LYS A 510 19.19 6.31 -17.79
N ILE A 511 19.91 5.82 -16.80
CA ILE A 511 19.92 6.39 -15.45
C ILE A 511 20.97 7.49 -15.44
N SER A 512 20.52 8.71 -15.17
CA SER A 512 21.37 9.87 -14.97
C SER A 512 21.42 10.17 -13.46
N SER A 513 22.60 10.49 -12.94
CA SER A 513 22.77 10.89 -11.54
C SER A 513 23.19 12.36 -11.46
N GLY A 514 22.47 13.17 -10.70
CA GLY A 514 22.89 14.51 -10.30
C GLY A 514 23.40 14.47 -8.86
N LEU A 515 24.64 14.91 -8.62
CA LEU A 515 25.12 15.15 -7.26
C LEU A 515 24.93 16.63 -6.92
N GLN A 516 24.01 16.93 -6.00
CA GLN A 516 23.86 18.28 -5.48
C GLN A 516 24.92 18.54 -4.40
N SER A 517 25.82 19.48 -4.68
CA SER A 517 26.77 20.15 -3.77
C SER A 517 27.37 19.29 -2.66
N TYR A 518 28.60 18.80 -2.89
CA TYR A 518 29.41 18.20 -1.85
C TYR A 518 30.13 19.29 -1.04
N THR A 519 29.85 19.39 0.26
CA THR A 519 30.78 20.05 1.19
C THR A 519 31.88 19.07 1.58
N SER A 520 33.12 19.54 1.67
CA SER A 520 34.32 18.74 2.03
C SER A 520 34.19 18.00 3.36
N ASP A 521 33.27 18.43 4.20
CA ASP A 521 33.21 18.13 5.64
C ASP A 521 32.51 16.81 5.95
N LEU A 522 31.84 16.20 4.96
CA LEU A 522 31.19 14.88 5.09
C LEU A 522 32.14 13.69 4.87
N TRP A 523 33.36 13.96 4.38
CA TRP A 523 34.38 12.93 4.25
C TRP A 523 35.14 12.80 5.56
N GLY A 524 34.82 11.76 6.34
CA GLY A 524 35.72 11.28 7.38
C GLY A 524 37.03 10.71 6.79
N ALA A 525 37.73 9.88 7.56
CA ALA A 525 38.93 9.17 7.07
C ALA A 525 38.62 8.19 5.92
N ASP A 526 37.35 7.83 5.72
CA ASP A 526 36.89 6.86 4.72
C ASP A 526 36.86 7.46 3.31
N LYS A 527 37.46 6.76 2.35
CA LYS A 527 37.48 7.12 0.93
C LYS A 527 36.23 6.67 0.16
N THR A 528 35.24 6.08 0.83
CA THR A 528 34.06 5.51 0.16
C THR A 528 32.78 5.68 0.97
N ILE A 529 31.72 6.16 0.32
CA ILE A 529 30.38 6.25 0.91
C ILE A 529 29.42 5.39 0.06
N ARG A 530 28.56 4.59 0.70
CA ARG A 530 27.60 3.73 0.00
C ARG A 530 26.17 4.10 0.34
N PHE A 531 25.34 4.15 -0.70
CA PHE A 531 23.90 4.31 -0.58
C PHE A 531 23.20 3.21 -1.38
N SER A 532 21.97 2.91 -0.98
CA SER A 532 21.10 2.00 -1.72
C SER A 532 19.94 2.79 -2.31
N GLY A 533 19.16 2.22 -3.19
CA GLY A 533 17.98 2.82 -3.79
C GLY A 533 17.11 1.76 -4.46
N LEU A 534 15.99 2.18 -5.01
CA LEU A 534 15.11 1.36 -5.83
C LEU A 534 14.72 2.16 -7.06
N ILE A 535 14.84 1.52 -8.21
CA ILE A 535 14.11 1.91 -9.40
C ILE A 535 12.76 1.22 -9.32
N THR A 536 11.67 1.94 -9.49
CA THR A 536 10.31 1.39 -9.50
C THR A 536 9.66 1.68 -10.83
N PHE A 537 8.98 0.67 -11.39
CA PHE A 537 8.12 0.79 -12.56
C PHE A 537 6.72 0.33 -12.20
N VAL A 538 5.71 1.11 -12.60
CA VAL A 538 4.31 0.67 -12.63
C VAL A 538 3.90 0.49 -14.09
N THR A 539 3.38 -0.70 -14.39
CA THR A 539 3.14 -1.15 -15.77
C THR A 539 1.80 -1.84 -15.91
N ASN A 540 1.39 -2.17 -17.13
CA ASN A 540 0.27 -3.07 -17.40
C ASN A 540 0.69 -4.55 -17.56
N ASP A 541 1.86 -4.94 -17.07
CA ASP A 541 2.22 -6.35 -16.86
C ASP A 541 1.39 -6.90 -15.69
N PRO A 542 0.93 -8.17 -15.67
CA PRO A 542 0.31 -8.77 -14.50
C PRO A 542 1.14 -8.65 -13.21
N GLN A 543 2.48 -8.64 -13.33
CA GLN A 543 3.39 -8.15 -12.30
C GLN A 543 3.57 -6.62 -12.45
N TYR A 544 2.52 -5.85 -12.20
CA TYR A 544 2.44 -4.42 -12.52
C TYR A 544 3.53 -3.60 -11.84
N LEU A 545 3.90 -3.95 -10.60
CA LEU A 545 4.93 -3.29 -9.82
C LEU A 545 6.25 -4.06 -9.96
N LYS A 546 7.24 -3.43 -10.59
CA LYS A 546 8.58 -4.00 -10.78
C LYS A 546 9.62 -3.09 -10.17
N SER A 547 10.53 -3.65 -9.40
CA SER A 547 11.59 -2.87 -8.75
C SER A 547 12.97 -3.46 -8.97
N ILE A 548 13.95 -2.60 -9.26
CA ILE A 548 15.35 -2.96 -9.40
C ILE A 548 16.14 -2.26 -8.29
N PRO A 549 16.79 -3.01 -7.39
CA PRO A 549 17.70 -2.43 -6.41
C PRO A 549 18.83 -1.67 -7.09
N VAL A 550 19.10 -0.46 -6.59
CA VAL A 550 20.25 0.35 -6.98
C VAL A 550 21.21 0.40 -5.80
N GLN A 551 22.49 0.25 -6.06
CA GLN A 551 23.55 0.52 -5.09
C GLN A 551 24.49 1.55 -5.71
N VAL A 552 24.79 2.57 -4.91
CA VAL A 552 25.62 3.71 -5.31
C VAL A 552 26.84 3.72 -4.40
N THR A 553 28.03 3.67 -4.98
CA THR A 553 29.30 3.77 -4.27
C THR A 553 29.99 5.06 -4.70
N LEU A 554 30.13 6.01 -3.78
CA LEU A 554 30.86 7.24 -3.99
C LEU A 554 32.29 7.05 -3.53
N ILE A 555 33.26 7.25 -4.42
CA ILE A 555 34.68 6.97 -4.20
C ILE A 555 35.43 8.29 -4.29
N LYS A 556 36.06 8.72 -3.20
CA LYS A 556 36.98 9.87 -3.21
C LYS A 556 38.31 9.41 -3.80
N VAL A 557 38.68 10.00 -4.93
CA VAL A 557 39.92 9.71 -5.67
C VAL A 557 41.01 10.68 -5.25
#